data_AF-A0AAP8HT63-F1
#
_entry.id   AF-A0AAP8HT63-F1
#
_cell.length_a   1.000
_cell.length_b   1.000
_cell.length_c   1.000
_cell.angle_alpha   90.00
_cell.angle_beta   90.00
_cell.angle_gamma   90.00
#
_symmetry.space_group_name_H-M   'P 1'
#
loop_
_entity.id
_entity.type
_entity.pdbx_description
1 polymer ?
#
loop_
_entity_poly.entity_id
_entity_poly.type
_entity_poly.pdbx_seq_one_letter_code
_entity_poly.pdbx_strand_id
1 'polypeptide(L)' 'SGALRLSVLGEDIEVAAGQMYLAPAGVPHAVAAGSHGVLMIVDPVGS' A
#
# COMPACT_ATOMS: atom_id res chain seq x y z
N SER A 1 -7.31 15.38 -2.36
CA SER A 1 -5.86 15.11 -2.43
C SER A 1 -5.49 14.20 -1.26
N GLY A 2 -4.62 13.23 -1.49
CA GLY A 2 -4.18 12.27 -0.49
C GLY A 2 -3.13 11.36 -1.08
N ALA A 3 -2.23 10.88 -0.23
CA ALA A 3 -1.20 9.91 -0.57
C ALA A 3 -1.02 8.97 0.62
N LEU A 4 -0.80 7.70 0.30
CA LEU A 4 -0.46 6.68 1.29
C LEU A 4 1.01 6.35 1.14
N ARG A 5 1.72 6.23 2.26
CA ARG A 5 3.09 5.71 2.28
C ARG A 5 3.02 4.26 2.74
N LEU A 6 3.41 3.34 1.88
CA LEU A 6 3.53 1.93 2.21
C LEU A 6 4.96 1.66 2.63
N SER A 7 5.16 1.10 3.83
CA SER A 7 6.44 0.51 4.19
C SER A 7 6.46 -0.93 3.70
N VAL A 8 7.40 -1.26 2.82
CA VAL A 8 7.57 -2.59 2.23
C VAL A 8 9.05 -2.96 2.33
N LEU A 9 9.37 -4.04 3.06
CA LEU A 9 10.76 -4.42 3.37
C LEU A 9 11.60 -3.27 3.99
N GLY A 10 10.95 -2.34 4.69
CA GLY A 10 11.61 -1.16 5.27
C GLY A 10 11.83 0.01 4.29
N GLU A 11 11.39 -0.11 3.04
CA GLU A 11 11.36 0.98 2.07
C GLU A 11 9.99 1.67 2.06
N ASP A 12 10.00 3.00 1.96
CA ASP A 12 8.78 3.80 1.88
C ASP A 12 8.41 4.04 0.41
N ILE A 13 7.24 3.54 0.01
CA ILE A 13 6.67 3.70 -1.32
C ILE A 13 5.47 4.64 -1.22
N GLU A 14 5.52 5.78 -1.90
CA GLU A 14 4.37 6.68 -2.01
C GLU A 14 3.39 6.21 -3.08
N VAL A 15 2.12 6.12 -2.71
CA VAL A 15 1.01 5.80 -3.59
C VAL A 15 0.05 6.99 -3.59
N ALA A 16 0.08 7.79 -4.66
CA ALA A 16 -0.81 8.91 -4.83
C ALA A 16 -2.23 8.46 -5.24
N ALA A 17 -3.20 9.37 -5.14
CA ALA A 17 -4.58 9.09 -5.55
C ALA A 17 -4.66 8.58 -7.00
N GLY A 18 -5.33 7.44 -7.20
CA GLY A 18 -5.48 6.79 -8.50
C GLY A 18 -4.30 5.89 -8.91
N GLN A 19 -3.22 5.87 -8.15
CA GLN A 19 -2.13 4.91 -8.36
C GLN A 19 -2.40 3.58 -7.65
N MET A 20 -1.76 2.54 -8.15
CA MET A 20 -1.82 1.19 -7.58
C MET A 20 -0.41 0.71 -7.28
N TYR A 21 -0.30 -0.06 -6.20
CA TYR A 21 0.90 -0.80 -5.84
C TYR A 21 0.54 -2.28 -5.71
N LEU A 22 1.32 -3.15 -6.34
CA LEU A 22 1.15 -4.59 -6.21
C LEU A 22 2.04 -5.08 -5.07
N ALA A 23 1.42 -5.43 -3.93
CA ALA A 23 2.12 -6.02 -2.80
C ALA A 23 2.58 -7.44 -3.16
N PRO A 24 3.90 -7.75 -3.12
CA PRO A 24 4.37 -9.09 -3.39
C PRO A 24 3.90 -10.07 -2.32
N ALA A 25 3.53 -11.29 -2.72
CA ALA A 25 3.11 -12.33 -1.79
C ALA A 25 4.22 -12.67 -0.79
N GLY A 26 3.84 -12.84 0.48
CA GLY A 26 4.78 -13.16 1.56
C GLY A 26 5.69 -12.01 1.99
N VAL A 27 5.59 -10.83 1.38
CA VAL A 27 6.37 -9.66 1.77
C VAL A 27 5.58 -8.81 2.78
N PRO A 28 6.09 -8.60 4.00
CA PRO A 28 5.46 -7.72 4.98
C PRO A 28 5.31 -6.30 4.43
N HIS A 29 4.11 -5.77 4.52
CA HIS A 29 3.78 -4.41 4.09
C HIS A 29 2.82 -3.77 5.11
N ALA A 30 2.97 -2.47 5.33
CA ALA A 30 2.14 -1.70 6.25
C ALA A 30 1.91 -0.28 5.74
N VAL A 31 0.81 0.35 6.15
CA VAL A 31 0.59 1.78 5.93
C VAL A 31 1.37 2.57 6.98
N ALA A 32 2.30 3.41 6.55
CA ALA A 32 3.14 4.21 7.43
C ALA A 32 2.34 5.36 8.07
N ALA A 33 2.78 5.77 9.25
CA ALA A 33 2.16 6.87 10.00
C ALA A 33 2.14 8.18 9.21
N GLY A 34 1.10 8.99 9.45
CA GLY A 34 0.90 10.27 8.77
C GLY A 34 0.44 10.15 7.31
N SER A 35 0.13 8.95 6.83
CA SER A 35 -0.59 8.76 5.57
C SER A 35 -1.99 9.36 5.64
N HIS A 36 -2.49 9.90 4.53
CA HIS A 36 -3.82 10.52 4.48
C HIS A 36 -4.56 10.14 3.20
N GLY A 37 -5.72 9.51 3.35
CA GLY A 37 -6.56 9.08 2.24
C GLY A 37 -7.29 7.78 2.57
N VAL A 38 -7.84 7.15 1.53
CA VAL A 38 -8.50 5.84 1.62
C VAL A 38 -7.65 4.83 0.87
N LEU A 39 -7.34 3.71 1.51
CA LEU A 39 -6.72 2.56 0.86
C LEU A 39 -7.81 1.58 0.43
N MET A 40 -7.79 1.19 -0.84
CA MET A 40 -8.56 0.03 -1.31
C MET A 40 -7.60 -1.14 -1.46
N ILE A 41 -7.89 -2.24 -0.76
CA ILE A 41 -7.15 -3.50 -0.88
C ILE A 41 -7.97 -4.42 -1.77
N VAL A 42 -7.34 -4.96 -2.81
CA VAL A 42 -7.91 -5.99 -3.66
C VAL A 42 -7.05 -7.23 -3.48
N ASP A 43 -7.64 -8.26 -2.90
CA ASP A 43 -6.97 -9.54 -2.65
C ASP A 43 -7.74 -10.63 -3.40
N PRO A 44 -7.11 -11.39 -4.32
CA PRO A 44 -7.76 -12.51 -4.97
C PRO A 44 -8.17 -13.55 -3.92
N VAL A 45 -9.39 -14.05 -4.02
CA VAL A 45 -9.80 -15.26 -3.29
C VAL A 45 -8.89 -16.42 -3.71
N GLY A 46 -8.27 -17.07 -2.72
CA GLY A 46 -7.41 -18.24 -2.95
C GLY A 46 -8.14 -19.33 -3.75
N SER A 47 -7.40 -20.03 -4.61
CA SER A 47 -7.89 -21.20 -5.37
C SER A 47 -8.23 -22.38 -4.47
#